data_AF-A0A7C1ZFF7-F1
#
_entry.id   AF-A0A7C1ZFF7-F1
#
_cell.length_a   1.000
_cell.length_b   1.000
_cell.length_c   1.000
_cell.angle_alpha   90.00
_cell.angle_beta   90.00
_cell.angle_gamma   90.00
#
_symmetry.space_group_name_H-M   'P 1'
#
loop_
_entity.id
_entity.type
_entity.pdbx_description
1 polymer ?
#
loop_
_entity_poly.entity_id
_entity_poly.type
_entity_poly.pdbx_seq_one_letter_code
_entity_poly.pdbx_strand_id
1 'polypeptide(L)'
;MPANNNLRSEQLLALLGQQLVYQQRQCEIIELLDDCKLVLQVLQSDSNIQANQYGEGHRTVPTTYTLPVFDGEGELHPELVIAGLQRLLISI
;
A
#
# COMPACT_ATOMS: atom_id res chain seq x y z
N MET A 1 4.04 18.94 -19.90
CA MET A 1 4.30 17.69 -20.63
C MET A 1 3.79 16.59 -19.72
N PRO A 2 2.79 15.78 -20.09
CA PRO A 2 2.31 14.76 -19.17
C PRO A 2 3.39 13.68 -19.10
N ALA A 3 3.79 13.32 -17.89
CA ALA A 3 4.63 12.16 -17.69
C ALA A 3 3.89 10.95 -18.25
N ASN A 4 4.37 10.42 -19.38
CA ASN A 4 3.90 9.17 -19.98
C ASN A 4 4.29 8.02 -19.03
N ASN A 5 3.66 7.95 -17.87
CA ASN A 5 3.81 6.83 -16.96
C ASN A 5 3.05 5.66 -17.58
N ASN A 6 3.69 4.99 -18.54
CA ASN A 6 3.32 3.67 -19.05
C ASN A 6 3.58 2.61 -17.95
N LEU A 7 3.13 2.86 -16.73
CA LEU A 7 3.08 1.84 -15.70
C LEU A 7 2.02 0.84 -16.14
N ARG A 8 2.50 -0.28 -16.68
CA ARG A 8 1.65 -1.38 -17.09
C ARG A 8 1.08 -2.06 -15.86
N SER A 9 -0.12 -2.60 -16.00
CA SER A 9 -0.76 -3.51 -15.05
C SER A 9 0.22 -4.54 -14.49
N GLU A 10 1.08 -5.10 -15.35
CA GLU A 10 2.12 -6.07 -15.01
C GLU A 10 3.12 -5.56 -13.98
N GLN A 11 3.54 -4.29 -14.09
CA GLN A 11 4.46 -3.65 -13.15
C GLN A 11 3.77 -3.41 -11.81
N LEU A 12 2.49 -3.01 -11.82
CA LEU A 12 1.71 -2.83 -10.61
C LEU A 12 1.45 -4.16 -9.90
N LEU A 13 1.19 -5.23 -10.66
CA LEU A 13 1.08 -6.59 -10.14
C LEU A 13 2.40 -7.10 -9.55
N ALA A 14 3.55 -6.71 -10.11
CA ALA A 14 4.86 -7.03 -9.54
C ALA A 14 5.12 -6.34 -8.19
N LEU A 15 4.36 -5.30 -7.85
CA LEU A 15 4.42 -4.65 -6.53
C LEU A 15 3.63 -5.41 -5.46
N LEU A 16 2.79 -6.38 -5.81
CA LEU A 16 2.10 -7.21 -4.83
C LEU A 16 3.11 -7.96 -3.95
N GLY A 17 2.90 -7.92 -2.63
CA GLY A 17 3.80 -8.44 -1.62
C GLY A 17 4.99 -7.52 -1.28
N GLN A 18 5.14 -6.37 -1.96
CA GLN A 18 6.14 -5.37 -1.59
C GLN A 18 5.67 -4.54 -0.39
N GLN A 19 6.63 -4.14 0.44
CA GLN A 19 6.37 -3.35 1.64
C GLN A 19 6.83 -1.90 1.48
N LEU A 20 6.03 -0.98 2.00
CA LEU A 20 6.26 0.46 1.98
C LEU A 20 5.75 1.11 3.28
N VAL A 21 6.17 2.34 3.55
CA VAL A 21 5.73 3.07 4.74
C VAL A 21 4.67 4.09 4.33
N TYR A 22 3.41 3.84 4.69
CA TYR A 22 2.31 4.76 4.43
C TYR A 22 1.71 5.26 5.75
N GLN A 23 1.51 6.58 5.87
CA GLN A 23 1.06 7.24 7.11
C GLN A 23 1.85 6.82 8.37
N GLN A 24 3.18 6.72 8.28
CA GLN A 24 4.06 6.28 9.38
C GLN A 24 3.79 4.84 9.87
N ARG A 25 3.13 4.02 9.06
CA ARG A 25 2.87 2.60 9.34
C ARG A 25 3.54 1.77 8.26
N GLN A 26 4.14 0.66 8.66
CA GLN A 26 4.60 -0.34 7.71
C GLN A 26 3.37 -0.95 7.05
N CYS A 27 3.31 -0.93 5.74
CA CYS A 27 2.23 -1.49 4.96
C CYS A 27 2.77 -2.42 3.89
N GLU A 28 1.97 -3.42 3.52
CA GLU A 28 2.24 -4.33 2.41
C GLU A 28 1.18 -4.12 1.33
N ILE A 29 1.61 -4.11 0.07
CA ILE A 29 0.70 -4.07 -1.06
C ILE A 29 0.11 -5.47 -1.23
N ILE A 30 -1.19 -5.64 -0.97
CA ILE A 30 -1.84 -6.96 -0.98
C ILE A 30 -2.73 -7.20 -2.19
N GLU A 31 -3.20 -6.15 -2.86
CA GLU A 31 -4.12 -6.27 -3.98
C GLU A 31 -4.05 -5.06 -4.92
N LEU A 32 -4.37 -5.28 -6.19
CA LEU A 32 -4.56 -4.25 -7.22
C LEU A 32 -6.02 -4.29 -7.68
N LEU A 33 -6.73 -3.17 -7.54
CA LEU A 33 -8.13 -2.98 -7.91
C LEU A 33 -8.24 -2.08 -9.15
N ASP A 34 -9.19 -2.40 -10.03
CA ASP A 34 -9.49 -1.62 -11.25
C ASP A 34 -8.25 -1.29 -12.11
N ASP A 35 -7.20 -2.11 -12.03
CA ASP A 35 -5.89 -1.92 -12.67
C ASP A 35 -5.10 -0.65 -12.27
N CYS A 36 -5.70 0.21 -11.42
CA CYS A 36 -5.19 1.56 -11.14
C CYS A 36 -5.25 1.93 -9.65
N LYS A 37 -5.56 1.00 -8.74
CA LYS A 37 -5.66 1.26 -7.29
C LYS A 37 -4.94 0.18 -6.51
N LEU A 38 -4.03 0.56 -5.63
CA LEU A 38 -3.33 -0.37 -4.75
C LEU A 38 -4.03 -0.45 -3.39
N VAL A 39 -4.18 -1.68 -2.89
CA VAL A 39 -4.63 -1.95 -1.54
C VAL A 39 -3.41 -2.22 -0.68
N LEU A 40 -3.20 -1.34 0.31
CA LEU A 40 -2.15 -1.44 1.30
C LEU A 40 -2.71 -2.00 2.59
N GLN A 41 -2.18 -3.11 3.08
CA GLN A 41 -2.49 -3.63 4.40
C GLN A 41 -1.45 -3.17 5.41
N VAL A 42 -1.88 -2.56 6.50
CA VAL A 42 -0.99 -2.22 7.62
C VAL A 42 -0.45 -3.50 8.22
N LEU A 43 0.86 -3.67 8.17
CA LEU A 43 1.58 -4.66 8.94
C LEU A 43 1.60 -4.16 10.39
N GLN A 44 0.72 -4.72 11.23
CA GLN A 44 0.70 -4.40 12.64
C GLN A 44 2.09 -4.72 13.22
N SER A 45 2.85 -3.68 13.56
CA SER A 45 4.05 -3.81 14.39
C SER A 45 3.55 -4.07 15.80
N ASP A 46 3.33 -5.35 16.11
CA ASP A 46 2.85 -5.74 17.42
C ASP A 46 3.89 -5.36 18.48
N SER A 47 3.66 -4.23 19.12
CA SER A 47 4.37 -3.80 20.33
C SER A 47 3.34 -3.49 21.40
N ASN A 48 2.28 -4.30 21.52
CA ASN A 48 1.49 -4.36 22.75
C ASN A 48 0.54 -5.56 22.83
N ILE A 49 1.05 -6.79 22.69
CA ILE A 49 0.41 -7.93 23.37
C ILE A 49 0.67 -7.80 24.87
N GLN A 50 0.01 -6.85 25.54
CA GLN A 50 -0.37 -7.05 26.93
C GLN A 50 -1.75 -7.70 26.93
N ALA A 51 -1.73 -9.00 27.24
CA ALA A 51 -2.90 -9.85 27.33
C ALA A 51 -3.93 -9.30 28.33
N ASN A 52 -5.04 -8.77 27.82
CA ASN A 52 -6.26 -8.64 28.60
C ASN A 52 -7.07 -9.94 28.44
N GLN A 53 -7.03 -10.80 29.46
CA GLN A 53 -7.77 -12.07 29.53
C GLN A 53 -9.25 -11.90 29.94
N TYR A 54 -9.99 -11.00 29.28
CA TYR A 54 -11.44 -10.94 29.43
C TYR A 54 -12.11 -10.81 28.06
N GLY A 55 -12.28 -11.95 27.39
CA GLY A 55 -13.55 -12.33 26.77
C GLY A 55 -14.24 -11.38 25.78
N GLU A 56 -13.53 -10.57 25.00
CA GLU A 56 -14.12 -9.91 23.83
C GLU A 56 -13.46 -10.42 22.55
N GLY A 57 -14.27 -11.04 21.68
CA GLY A 57 -13.87 -11.49 20.35
C GLY A 57 -13.61 -10.31 19.41
N HIS A 58 -12.70 -9.40 19.76
CA HIS A 58 -12.16 -8.44 18.83
C HIS A 58 -11.14 -9.16 17.95
N ARG A 59 -11.63 -9.80 16.89
CA ARG A 59 -10.80 -10.05 15.72
C ARG A 59 -10.30 -8.67 15.28
N THR A 60 -9.03 -8.37 15.52
CA THR A 60 -8.41 -7.16 15.00
C THR A 60 -8.36 -7.32 13.49
N VAL A 61 -9.34 -6.74 12.79
CA VAL A 61 -9.27 -6.66 11.33
C VAL A 61 -8.05 -5.82 10.97
N PRO A 62 -7.13 -6.33 10.15
CA PRO A 62 -5.98 -5.55 9.73
C PRO A 62 -6.46 -4.32 8.96
N THR A 63 -5.95 -3.15 9.33
CA THR A 63 -6.31 -1.89 8.65
C THR A 63 -5.82 -1.94 7.21
N THR A 64 -6.70 -1.69 6.26
CA THR A 64 -6.36 -1.57 4.84
C THR A 64 -6.62 -0.17 4.32
N TYR A 65 -5.79 0.30 3.40
CA TYR A 65 -5.93 1.56 2.68
C TYR A 65 -6.02 1.27 1.19
N THR A 66 -6.93 1.94 0.49
CA THR A 66 -7.03 1.86 -0.97
C THR A 66 -6.64 3.20 -1.55
N LEU A 67 -5.60 3.21 -2.38
CA LEU A 67 -5.06 4.43 -2.97
C LEU A 67 -4.98 4.29 -4.48
N PRO A 68 -5.41 5.30 -5.26
CA PRO A 68 -5.17 5.30 -6.68
C PRO A 68 -3.66 5.41 -6.94
N VAL A 69 -3.17 4.64 -7.91
CA VAL A 69 -1.76 4.65 -8.37
C VAL A 69 -1.42 6.00 -8.98
N PHE A 70 -2.36 6.53 -9.75
CA PHE A 70 -2.21 7.78 -10.46
C PHE A 70 -3.07 8.88 -9.85
N ASP A 71 -2.58 10.10 -9.93
CA ASP A 71 -3.37 11.30 -9.75
C ASP A 71 -4.31 11.52 -10.96
N GLY A 72 -5.31 12.40 -10.82
CA GLY A 72 -6.20 12.80 -11.92
C GLY A 72 -5.48 13.38 -13.15
N GLU A 73 -4.21 13.78 -13.00
CA GLU A 73 -3.34 14.24 -14.08
C GLU A 73 -2.55 13.11 -14.79
N GLY A 74 -2.65 11.86 -14.32
CA GLY A 74 -1.93 10.69 -14.86
C GLY A 74 -0.51 10.50 -14.31
N GLU A 75 -0.09 11.33 -13.36
CA GLU A 75 1.17 11.19 -12.64
C GLU A 75 1.04 10.24 -11.45
N LEU A 76 2.15 9.73 -10.89
CA LEU A 76 2.07 8.91 -9.67
C LEU A 76 1.46 9.70 -8.51
N HIS A 77 0.52 9.10 -7.79
CA HIS A 77 -0.14 9.76 -6.67
C HIS A 77 0.90 10.20 -5.63
N PRO A 78 0.89 11.47 -5.18
CA PRO A 78 1.96 12.03 -4.34
C PRO A 78 2.13 11.25 -3.04
N GLU A 79 1.04 10.74 -2.47
CA GLU A 79 1.11 9.90 -1.28
C GLU A 79 1.88 8.59 -1.49
N LEU A 80 1.79 7.98 -2.67
CA LEU A 80 2.55 6.77 -3.00
C LEU A 80 4.03 7.09 -3.24
N VAL A 81 4.32 8.25 -3.82
CA VAL A 81 5.70 8.74 -3.98
C VAL A 81 6.36 8.96 -2.61
N ILE A 82 5.65 9.61 -1.69
CA ILE A 82 6.08 9.82 -0.30
C ILE A 82 6.24 8.49 0.44
N ALA A 83 5.35 7.54 0.17
CA ALA A 83 5.43 6.20 0.77
C ALA A 83 6.63 5.37 0.27
N GLY A 84 7.31 5.82 -0.78
CA GLY A 84 8.49 5.17 -1.34
C GLY A 84 8.18 4.22 -2.51
N LEU A 85 6.97 4.24 -3.07
CA LEU A 85 6.59 3.41 -4.21
C LEU A 85 7.54 3.58 -5.40
N GLN A 86 7.99 4.82 -5.65
CA GLN A 86 8.97 5.13 -6.69
C GLN A 86 10.24 4.27 -6.62
N ARG A 87 10.66 3.87 -5.41
CA ARG A 87 11.86 3.06 -5.20
C ARG A 87 11.61 1.59 -5.51
N LEU A 88 10.41 1.11 -5.22
CA LEU A 88 9.99 -0.25 -5.55
C LEU A 88 9.91 -0.43 -7.07
N LEU A 89 9.37 0.56 -7.77
CA LEU A 89 9.29 0.58 -9.24
C LEU A 89 10.65 0.52 -9.95
N ILE A 90 11.73 1.02 -9.33
CA ILE A 90 13.10 0.94 -9.89
C ILE A 90 13.71 -0.46 -9.66
N SER A 91 13.14 -1.25 -8.75
CA SER A 91 13.68 -2.54 -8.31
C SER A 91 13.05 -3.75 -9.02
N ILE A 92 12.05 -3.54 -9.87
CA ILE A 92 11.34 -4.55 -10.68
C ILE A 92 11.70 -4.40 -12.16
#